data_AF-A0A560JFQ2-F1
#
_entry.id   AF-A0A560JFQ2-F1
#
_cell.length_a   1.000
_cell.length_b   1.000
_cell.length_c   1.000
_cell.angle_alpha   90.00
_cell.angle_beta   90.00
_cell.angle_gamma   90.00
#
_symmetry.space_group_name_H-M   'P 1'
#
loop_
_entity.id
_entity.type
_entity.pdbx_description
1 polymer ?
#
loop_
_entity_poly.entity_id
_entity_poly.type
_entity_poly.pdbx_seq_one_letter_code
_entity_poly.pdbx_strand_id
1 'polypeptide(L)'
;MFLDRKVMIVQSVLYRSLVLASVLHGSSALAAMPDEIRVPGELPGAALHAEGAQIYECKAGDANQLVWQAREPAAALMDGDNSVGHHYAALHWETVDARTLVWEHKDGSLVKARIVARAAGRTDGDLPWLKFVVITQTGNGLFYGVTHVQRINTR
;
A
#
# COMPACT_ATOMS: atom_id res chain seq x y z
N MET A 1 64.78 -51.05 24.78
CA MET A 1 63.72 -52.07 24.89
C MET A 1 62.57 -51.45 25.68
N PHE A 2 61.47 -51.20 24.97
CA PHE A 2 60.10 -50.87 25.36
C PHE A 2 59.81 -49.76 26.40
N LEU A 3 59.19 -48.68 25.89
CA LEU A 3 58.22 -47.86 26.63
C LEU A 3 57.08 -48.75 27.14
N ASP A 4 56.57 -48.46 28.34
CA ASP A 4 55.24 -48.91 28.73
C ASP A 4 54.42 -47.78 29.38
N ARG A 5 53.12 -47.97 29.24
CA ARG A 5 52.03 -47.01 29.12
C ARG A 5 51.20 -46.96 30.41
N LYS A 6 50.24 -46.02 30.44
CA LYS A 6 49.08 -45.85 31.36
C LYS A 6 49.38 -44.87 32.49
N VAL A 7 48.52 -43.91 32.83
CA VAL A 7 47.06 -43.96 32.91
C VAL A 7 46.48 -42.61 32.44
N MET A 8 45.58 -42.65 31.45
CA MET A 8 44.81 -41.50 31.00
C MET A 8 43.42 -41.59 31.66
N ILE A 9 43.19 -40.77 32.67
CA ILE A 9 41.88 -40.65 33.34
C ILE A 9 40.96 -39.88 32.38
N VAL A 10 39.96 -40.59 31.84
CA VAL A 10 38.89 -40.00 31.03
C VAL A 10 37.99 -39.19 31.97
N GLN A 11 38.13 -37.86 31.94
CA GLN A 11 37.17 -36.95 32.56
C GLN A 11 35.92 -36.90 31.68
N SER A 12 34.82 -37.39 32.23
CA SER A 12 33.47 -37.32 31.65
C SER A 12 33.00 -35.87 31.61
N VAL A 13 33.17 -35.21 30.46
CA VAL A 13 32.58 -33.90 30.20
C VAL A 13 31.08 -34.10 29.90
N LEU A 14 30.25 -33.80 30.89
CA LEU A 14 28.80 -33.68 30.72
C LEU A 14 28.51 -32.46 29.83
N TYR A 15 28.30 -32.71 28.54
CA TYR A 15 27.89 -31.70 27.57
C TYR A 15 26.43 -31.31 27.86
N ARG A 16 26.21 -30.22 28.60
CA ARG A 16 24.88 -29.63 28.75
C ARG A 16 24.53 -28.93 27.43
N SER A 17 23.79 -29.63 26.58
CA SER A 17 23.21 -29.07 25.37
C SER A 17 22.30 -27.90 25.71
N LEU A 18 22.75 -26.67 25.42
CA LEU A 18 21.92 -25.47 25.46
C LEU A 18 21.08 -25.46 24.18
N VAL A 19 19.80 -25.83 24.27
CA VAL A 19 18.86 -25.69 23.14
C VAL A 19 18.52 -24.21 23.03
N LEU A 20 19.11 -23.52 22.05
CA LEU A 20 18.76 -22.15 21.70
C LEU A 20 17.44 -22.20 20.92
N ALA A 21 16.32 -21.93 21.60
CA ALA A 21 15.03 -21.78 20.94
C ALA A 21 15.05 -20.51 20.09
N SER A 22 15.23 -20.66 18.79
CA SER A 22 15.07 -19.59 17.80
C SER A 22 13.60 -19.18 17.74
N VAL A 23 13.26 -18.08 18.42
CA VAL A 23 11.97 -17.42 18.26
C VAL A 23 11.92 -16.86 16.84
N LEU A 24 11.23 -17.56 15.94
CA LEU A 24 10.81 -17.02 14.65
C LEU A 24 9.88 -15.85 14.93
N HIS A 25 10.44 -14.65 15.00
CA HIS A 25 9.69 -13.41 14.90
C HIS A 25 9.20 -13.34 13.46
N GLY A 26 8.05 -13.95 13.19
CA GLY A 26 7.28 -13.65 11.99
C GLY A 26 6.96 -12.17 12.02
N SER A 27 7.74 -11.36 11.29
CA SER A 27 7.44 -9.96 11.04
C SER A 27 6.00 -9.88 10.56
N SER A 28 5.11 -9.40 11.42
CA SER A 28 3.72 -9.12 11.06
C SER A 28 3.73 -7.99 10.05
N ALA A 29 3.85 -8.32 8.77
CA ALA A 29 3.74 -7.39 7.66
C ALA A 29 2.31 -6.80 7.51
N LEU A 30 1.40 -7.09 8.46
CA LEU A 30 0.10 -6.44 8.66
C LEU A 30 0.14 -5.24 9.63
N ALA A 31 1.31 -4.90 10.20
CA ALA A 31 1.49 -3.63 10.91
C ALA A 31 1.49 -2.46 9.90
N ALA A 32 0.58 -1.50 9.88
CA ALA A 32 -0.60 -1.22 10.69
C ALA A 32 -1.57 -0.42 9.80
N MET A 33 -2.46 -1.10 9.05
CA MET A 33 -3.45 -0.37 8.25
C MET A 33 -4.53 0.20 9.17
N PRO A 34 -4.80 1.53 9.16
CA PRO A 34 -5.86 2.13 9.96
C PRO A 34 -7.22 1.50 9.70
N ASP A 35 -8.04 1.36 10.75
CA ASP A 35 -9.38 0.77 10.67
C ASP A 35 -10.26 1.41 9.61
N GLU A 36 -10.15 2.73 9.47
CA GLU A 36 -10.90 3.52 8.50
C GLU A 36 -10.55 3.12 7.06
N ILE A 37 -9.33 2.65 6.81
CA ILE A 37 -8.86 2.23 5.49
C ILE A 37 -9.16 0.75 5.22
N ARG A 38 -9.36 -0.07 6.26
CA ARG A 38 -9.72 -1.50 6.11
C ARG A 38 -11.01 -1.71 5.34
N VAL A 39 -11.04 -2.84 4.61
CA VAL A 39 -12.20 -3.38 3.92
C VAL A 39 -12.37 -4.84 4.37
N PRO A 40 -12.91 -5.06 5.58
CA PRO A 40 -13.00 -6.40 6.15
C PRO A 40 -13.94 -7.29 5.33
N GLY A 41 -13.56 -8.56 5.15
CA GLY A 41 -14.36 -9.54 4.39
C GLY A 41 -14.15 -9.52 2.88
N GLU A 42 -13.34 -8.59 2.36
CA GLU A 42 -12.94 -8.58 0.95
C GLU A 42 -11.51 -9.13 0.76
N LEU A 43 -11.27 -9.74 -0.40
CA LEU A 43 -9.96 -10.22 -0.81
C LEU A 43 -9.33 -9.20 -1.79
N PRO A 44 -8.02 -8.92 -1.69
CA PRO A 44 -7.35 -8.08 -2.68
C PRO A 44 -7.46 -8.69 -4.09
N GLY A 45 -8.15 -7.99 -5.00
CA GLY A 45 -8.30 -8.42 -6.40
C GLY A 45 -7.10 -8.04 -7.28
N ALA A 46 -6.45 -6.91 -7.00
CA ALA A 46 -5.23 -6.46 -7.65
C ALA A 46 -4.42 -5.57 -6.69
N ALA A 47 -3.10 -5.56 -6.86
CA ALA A 47 -2.20 -4.65 -6.17
C ALA A 47 -1.18 -4.12 -7.19
N LEU A 48 -1.18 -2.81 -7.41
CA LEU A 48 -0.31 -2.13 -8.37
C LEU A 48 0.45 -1.03 -7.64
N HIS A 49 1.71 -0.83 -8.01
CA HIS A 49 2.44 0.36 -7.59
C HIS A 49 1.92 1.56 -8.39
N ALA A 50 1.92 2.75 -7.81
CA ALA A 50 1.50 3.95 -8.51
C ALA A 50 2.60 5.01 -8.40
N GLU A 51 3.00 5.57 -9.53
CA GLU A 51 4.03 6.60 -9.62
C GLU A 51 3.46 7.84 -10.28
N GLY A 52 3.67 9.00 -9.67
CA GLY A 52 3.16 10.25 -10.20
C GLY A 52 3.15 11.39 -9.19
N ALA A 53 2.24 12.33 -9.40
CA ALA A 53 2.14 13.54 -8.60
C ALA A 53 0.73 13.74 -8.05
N GLN A 54 0.66 14.36 -6.88
CA GLN A 54 -0.53 15.03 -6.39
C GLN A 54 -0.44 16.51 -6.77
N ILE A 55 -1.35 16.97 -7.63
CA ILE A 55 -1.39 18.35 -8.08
C ILE A 55 -2.17 19.18 -7.05
N TYR A 56 -1.56 20.30 -6.65
CA TYR A 56 -2.18 21.31 -5.79
C TYR A 56 -2.32 22.62 -6.57
N GLU A 57 -3.37 23.35 -6.23
CA GLU A 57 -3.62 24.67 -6.80
C GLU A 57 -3.79 25.68 -5.65
N CYS A 58 -3.29 26.90 -5.89
CA CYS A 58 -3.37 28.00 -4.94
C CYS A 58 -4.66 28.78 -5.20
N LYS A 59 -5.59 28.79 -4.23
CA LYS A 59 -6.89 29.48 -4.31
C LYS A 59 -7.06 30.47 -3.18
N ALA A 60 -7.96 31.43 -3.35
CA ALA A 60 -8.47 32.21 -2.22
C ALA A 60 -9.20 31.29 -1.24
N GLY A 61 -8.82 31.37 0.04
CA GLY A 61 -9.48 30.74 1.18
C GLY A 61 -10.35 31.74 1.94
N ASP A 62 -10.82 31.30 3.11
CA ASP A 62 -11.72 32.09 3.96
C ASP A 62 -11.00 33.27 4.61
N ALA A 63 -11.39 34.50 4.26
CA ALA A 63 -10.69 35.76 4.57
C ALA A 63 -9.64 36.20 3.53
N ASN A 64 -9.78 35.75 2.28
CA ASN A 64 -9.06 36.29 1.12
C ASN A 64 -7.53 36.04 1.12
N GLN A 65 -7.07 35.12 1.96
CA GLN A 65 -5.72 34.58 1.98
C GLN A 65 -5.59 33.45 0.95
N LEU A 66 -4.40 33.32 0.37
CA LEU A 66 -4.10 32.24 -0.56
C LEU A 66 -3.83 30.94 0.19
N VAL A 67 -4.52 29.87 -0.18
CA VAL A 67 -4.41 28.53 0.40
C VAL A 67 -4.18 27.48 -0.70
N TRP A 68 -3.31 26.52 -0.42
CA TRP A 68 -3.12 25.35 -1.28
C TRP A 68 -4.27 24.37 -1.10
N GLN A 69 -4.88 23.96 -2.20
CA GLN A 69 -5.95 22.97 -2.22
C GLN A 69 -5.56 21.83 -3.16
N ALA A 70 -5.84 20.59 -2.74
CA ALA A 70 -5.63 19.42 -3.61
C ALA A 70 -6.57 19.51 -4.82
N ARG A 71 -6.00 19.43 -6.03
CA ARG A 71 -6.76 19.44 -7.29
C ARG A 71 -7.05 18.02 -7.75
N GLU A 72 -5.99 17.28 -8.09
CA GLU A 72 -6.12 15.91 -8.63
C GLU A 72 -4.80 15.14 -8.52
N PRO A 73 -4.85 13.80 -8.47
CA PRO A 73 -3.69 12.99 -8.78
C PRO A 73 -3.48 12.88 -10.29
N ALA A 74 -2.22 12.68 -10.69
CA ALA A 74 -1.84 12.21 -12.00
C ALA A 74 -0.77 11.13 -11.81
N ALA A 75 -1.14 9.87 -11.99
CA ALA A 75 -0.24 8.75 -11.76
C ALA A 75 -0.36 7.65 -12.82
N ALA A 76 0.77 7.02 -13.12
CA ALA A 76 0.82 5.74 -13.81
C ALA A 76 0.62 4.60 -12.80
N LEU A 77 -0.05 3.55 -13.23
CA LEU A 77 -0.14 2.28 -12.51
C LEU A 77 0.92 1.35 -13.06
N MET A 78 1.73 0.76 -12.16
CA MET A 78 2.94 0.04 -12.48
C MET A 78 2.85 -1.42 -12.02
N ASP A 79 3.24 -2.33 -12.90
CA ASP A 79 3.50 -3.75 -12.62
C ASP A 79 4.97 -4.05 -12.91
N GLY A 80 5.78 -4.07 -11.83
CA GLY A 80 7.22 -3.92 -11.93
C GLY A 80 7.57 -2.59 -12.60
N ASP A 81 8.43 -2.65 -13.62
CA ASP A 81 8.85 -1.47 -14.39
C ASP A 81 7.87 -1.09 -15.53
N ASN A 82 6.77 -1.82 -15.68
CA ASN A 82 5.83 -1.63 -16.78
C ASN A 82 4.67 -0.75 -16.35
N SER A 83 4.44 0.35 -17.08
CA SER A 83 3.17 1.07 -16.98
C SER A 83 2.05 0.22 -17.58
N VAL A 84 1.04 -0.07 -16.77
CA VAL A 84 -0.12 -0.90 -17.11
C VAL A 84 -1.43 -0.13 -17.05
N GLY A 85 -1.41 1.15 -16.70
CA GLY A 85 -2.63 1.93 -16.56
C GLY A 85 -2.40 3.31 -15.97
N HIS A 86 -3.49 3.99 -15.65
CA HIS A 86 -3.48 5.34 -15.13
C HIS A 86 -4.46 5.54 -13.99
N HIS A 87 -4.12 6.45 -13.09
CA HIS A 87 -4.96 6.93 -12.02
C HIS A 87 -5.05 8.47 -12.08
N TYR A 88 -6.28 8.98 -12.13
CA TYR A 88 -6.55 10.41 -12.34
C TYR A 88 -7.89 10.81 -11.70
N ALA A 89 -8.15 12.13 -11.61
CA ALA A 89 -9.45 12.61 -11.15
C ALA A 89 -10.52 12.52 -12.24
N ALA A 90 -11.74 12.18 -11.87
CA ALA A 90 -12.85 12.16 -12.80
C ALA A 90 -13.24 13.59 -13.20
N LEU A 91 -13.58 13.78 -14.48
CA LEU A 91 -14.21 15.00 -14.96
C LEU A 91 -15.74 14.89 -14.85
N HIS A 92 -16.36 16.01 -14.52
CA HIS A 92 -17.80 16.19 -14.49
C HIS A 92 -18.16 17.55 -15.06
N TRP A 93 -18.75 17.56 -16.26
CA TRP A 93 -19.10 18.78 -17.00
C TRP A 93 -17.93 19.78 -17.03
N GLU A 94 -16.76 19.33 -17.52
CA GLU A 94 -15.48 20.07 -17.62
C GLU A 94 -14.83 20.48 -16.29
N THR A 95 -15.47 20.18 -15.15
CA THR A 95 -14.91 20.42 -13.82
C THR A 95 -14.34 19.14 -13.24
N VAL A 96 -13.19 19.23 -12.58
CA VAL A 96 -12.60 18.09 -11.85
C VAL A 96 -13.43 17.80 -10.60
N ASP A 97 -13.95 16.58 -10.46
CA ASP A 97 -14.51 16.10 -9.19
C ASP A 97 -13.38 15.54 -8.32
N ALA A 98 -12.84 16.39 -7.44
CA ALA A 98 -11.74 16.03 -6.54
C ALA A 98 -12.07 14.88 -5.56
N ARG A 99 -13.35 14.47 -5.43
CA ARG A 99 -13.77 13.35 -4.56
C ARG A 99 -13.93 12.03 -5.30
N THR A 100 -13.91 12.06 -6.63
CA THR A 100 -14.13 10.88 -7.46
C THR A 100 -12.95 10.69 -8.39
N LEU A 101 -12.30 9.55 -8.27
CA LEU A 101 -11.11 9.23 -9.03
C LEU A 101 -11.36 8.02 -9.94
N VAL A 102 -10.50 7.87 -10.92
CA VAL A 102 -10.55 6.81 -11.92
C VAL A 102 -9.26 5.99 -11.84
N TRP A 103 -9.40 4.69 -12.01
CA TRP A 103 -8.31 3.76 -12.30
C TRP A 103 -8.65 3.05 -13.59
N GLU A 104 -7.76 3.15 -14.56
CA GLU A 104 -7.90 2.58 -15.89
C GLU A 104 -6.71 1.67 -16.14
N HIS A 105 -6.97 0.44 -16.58
CA HIS A 105 -5.95 -0.53 -16.92
C HIS A 105 -5.90 -0.73 -18.44
N LYS A 106 -4.73 -1.08 -18.97
CA LYS A 106 -4.48 -1.24 -20.41
C LYS A 106 -5.30 -2.34 -21.09
N ASP A 107 -5.93 -3.23 -20.33
CA ASP A 107 -6.89 -4.21 -20.85
C ASP A 107 -8.30 -3.64 -21.10
N GLY A 108 -8.49 -2.33 -20.86
CA GLY A 108 -9.75 -1.62 -21.02
C GLY A 108 -10.69 -1.71 -19.82
N SER A 109 -10.30 -2.39 -18.74
CA SER A 109 -11.05 -2.34 -17.49
C SER A 109 -10.82 -1.02 -16.75
N LEU A 110 -11.90 -0.48 -16.20
CA LEU A 110 -11.90 0.82 -15.54
C LEU A 110 -12.80 0.78 -14.31
N VAL A 111 -12.37 1.40 -13.23
CA VAL A 111 -13.21 1.72 -12.08
C VAL A 111 -13.20 3.21 -11.80
N LYS A 112 -14.38 3.78 -11.62
CA LYS A 112 -14.58 5.11 -11.05
C LYS A 112 -15.01 4.90 -9.61
N ALA A 113 -14.31 5.53 -8.66
CA ALA A 113 -14.55 5.33 -7.24
C ALA A 113 -14.53 6.64 -6.47
N ARG A 114 -15.36 6.73 -5.44
CA ARG A 114 -15.52 7.92 -4.59
C ARG A 114 -14.85 7.71 -3.25
N ILE A 115 -14.17 8.73 -2.74
CA ILE A 115 -13.54 8.70 -1.40
C ILE A 115 -14.63 8.50 -0.34
N VAL A 116 -14.42 7.53 0.56
CA VAL A 116 -15.31 7.23 1.70
C VAL A 116 -14.59 7.28 3.04
N ALA A 117 -13.27 7.14 3.07
CA ALA A 117 -12.49 7.33 4.29
C ALA A 117 -11.09 7.85 3.99
N ARG A 118 -10.47 8.47 5.00
CA ARG A 118 -9.10 8.98 4.97
C ARG A 118 -8.40 8.68 6.29
N ALA A 119 -7.10 8.46 6.23
CA ALA A 119 -6.23 8.36 7.39
C ALA A 119 -4.90 9.04 7.08
N ALA A 120 -4.15 9.41 8.12
CA ALA A 120 -2.80 9.95 7.96
C ALA A 120 -1.91 8.95 7.21
N GLY A 121 -0.92 9.48 6.49
CA GLY A 121 0.16 8.66 5.90
C GLY A 121 1.09 8.12 6.99
N ARG A 122 2.20 7.49 6.57
CA ARG A 122 3.15 6.90 7.52
C ARG A 122 4.02 7.96 8.21
N THR A 123 4.30 9.05 7.50
CA THR A 123 5.02 10.23 8.01
C THR A 123 4.22 11.51 7.76
N ASP A 124 4.59 12.61 8.43
CA ASP A 124 3.94 13.92 8.26
C ASP A 124 4.09 14.49 6.84
N GLY A 125 5.09 14.02 6.07
CA GLY A 125 5.29 14.41 4.68
C GLY A 125 4.48 13.61 3.67
N ASP A 126 3.93 12.46 4.09
CA ASP A 126 3.22 11.55 3.19
C ASP A 126 1.81 12.09 2.87
N LEU A 127 1.33 11.79 1.67
CA LEU A 127 -0.09 12.01 1.36
C LEU A 127 -0.99 11.11 2.25
N PRO A 128 -2.20 11.57 2.60
CA PRO A 128 -3.17 10.76 3.31
C PRO A 128 -3.52 9.48 2.56
N TRP A 129 -3.65 8.40 3.30
CA TRP A 129 -4.21 7.16 2.79
C TRP A 129 -5.72 7.30 2.62
N LEU A 130 -6.26 6.70 1.56
CA LEU A 130 -7.65 6.85 1.17
C LEU A 130 -8.30 5.49 0.90
N LYS A 131 -9.55 5.34 1.35
CA LYS A 131 -10.44 4.25 0.95
C LYS A 131 -11.51 4.81 0.02
N PHE A 132 -11.76 4.10 -1.06
CA PHE A 132 -12.75 4.44 -2.06
C PHE A 132 -13.79 3.33 -2.18
N VAL A 133 -15.04 3.71 -2.43
CA VAL A 133 -16.09 2.79 -2.89
C VAL A 133 -16.26 2.96 -4.40
N VAL A 134 -16.27 1.86 -5.14
CA VAL A 134 -16.50 1.88 -6.59
C VAL A 134 -17.95 2.28 -6.85
N ILE A 135 -18.14 3.27 -7.73
CA ILE A 135 -19.46 3.77 -8.14
C ILE A 135 -19.85 3.29 -9.53
N THR A 136 -18.88 3.12 -10.43
CA THR A 136 -19.09 2.55 -11.76
C THR A 136 -17.88 1.75 -12.16
N GLN A 137 -18.11 0.67 -12.89
CA GLN A 137 -17.08 -0.19 -13.46
C GLN A 137 -17.39 -0.42 -14.94
N THR A 138 -16.36 -0.46 -15.76
CA THR A 138 -16.43 -0.78 -17.19
C THR A 138 -15.41 -1.87 -17.52
N GLY A 139 -15.75 -2.72 -18.50
CA GLY A 139 -14.89 -3.82 -18.92
C GLY A 139 -14.93 -5.03 -17.98
N ASN A 140 -14.28 -6.11 -18.42
CA ASN A 140 -14.23 -7.42 -17.74
C ASN A 140 -12.79 -7.90 -17.49
N GLY A 141 -11.83 -6.97 -17.45
CA GLY A 141 -10.41 -7.23 -17.19
C GLY A 141 -10.03 -7.18 -15.71
N LEU A 142 -8.80 -6.76 -15.43
CA LEU A 142 -8.18 -6.75 -14.09
C LEU A 142 -9.05 -6.10 -13.01
N PHE A 143 -9.74 -4.99 -13.32
CA PHE A 143 -10.59 -4.29 -12.36
C PHE A 143 -12.03 -4.80 -12.30
N TYR A 144 -12.35 -5.93 -12.94
CA TYR A 144 -13.69 -6.51 -12.87
C TYR A 144 -14.01 -7.07 -11.48
N GLY A 145 -15.15 -6.70 -10.92
CA GLY A 145 -15.63 -7.16 -9.62
C GLY A 145 -15.01 -6.40 -8.44
N VAL A 146 -14.18 -5.38 -8.70
CA VAL A 146 -13.61 -4.54 -7.64
C VAL A 146 -14.71 -3.64 -7.06
N THR A 147 -14.91 -3.74 -5.74
CA THR A 147 -15.91 -2.95 -4.99
C THR A 147 -15.27 -1.80 -4.20
N HIS A 148 -14.01 -1.95 -3.80
CA HIS A 148 -13.24 -0.93 -3.10
C HIS A 148 -11.84 -0.77 -3.68
N VAL A 149 -11.32 0.46 -3.57
CA VAL A 149 -9.91 0.76 -3.85
C VAL A 149 -9.27 1.35 -2.60
N GLN A 150 -8.03 0.97 -2.34
CA GLN A 150 -7.21 1.52 -1.26
C GLN A 150 -6.00 2.21 -1.89
N ARG A 151 -5.83 3.51 -1.64
CA ARG A 151 -4.60 4.25 -1.96
C ARG A 151 -3.81 4.40 -0.67
N ILE A 152 -2.80 3.55 -0.52
CA ILE A 152 -2.00 3.39 0.70
C ILE A 152 -0.51 3.44 0.36
N ASN A 153 0.33 3.57 1.39
CA ASN A 153 1.79 3.65 1.25
C ASN A 153 2.28 4.77 0.33
N THR A 154 1.52 5.85 0.20
CA THR A 154 1.95 7.10 -0.45
C THR A 154 3.10 7.74 0.32
N ARG A 155 4.04 8.36 -0.40
CA ARG A 155 5.24 9.02 0.11
C ARG A 155 5.44 10.35 -0.61
#